data_AF-A0A0J7K7H0-F1
#
_entry.id   AF-A0A0J7K7H0-F1
#
_cell.length_a   1.000
_cell.length_b   1.000
_cell.length_c   1.000
_cell.angle_alpha   90.00
_cell.angle_beta   90.00
_cell.angle_gamma   90.00
#
_symmetry.space_group_name_H-M   'P 1'
#
loop_
_entity.id
_entity.type
_entity.pdbx_description
1 polymer ?
#
loop_
_entity_poly.entity_id
_entity_poly.type
_entity_poly.pdbx_seq_one_letter_code
_entity_poly.pdbx_strand_id
1 'polypeptide(L)'
;MIRQKQQHDRLLTSTSGGLRASFELEVKDAQNISICSYSVESIPDIRGTRMPKDLVHIKCNVIGSKCLNIGDQDIYCCIQTYRYVEVSYSDGEGERLKIYTGCVFALQDLNNGLSLVQSNNPYND
;
A
#
# COMPACT_ATOMS: atom_id res chain seq x y z
N MET A 1 5.19 -41.56 -20.78
CA MET A 1 4.97 -40.23 -21.41
C MET A 1 5.44 -39.16 -20.45
N ILE A 2 6.63 -38.63 -20.68
CA ILE A 2 7.27 -37.57 -19.89
C ILE A 2 7.15 -36.32 -20.75
N ARG A 3 6.29 -35.35 -20.39
CA ARG A 3 6.24 -34.01 -21.02
C ARG A 3 5.16 -33.11 -20.40
N GLN A 4 5.39 -32.58 -19.19
CA GLN A 4 4.74 -31.33 -18.72
C GLN A 4 5.64 -30.60 -17.69
N LYS A 5 6.93 -30.43 -17.99
CA LYS A 5 7.88 -29.73 -17.12
C LYS A 5 8.67 -28.60 -17.83
N GLN A 6 8.08 -27.99 -18.86
CA GLN A 6 8.77 -27.02 -19.74
C GLN A 6 7.90 -25.84 -20.19
N GLN A 7 7.14 -25.23 -19.29
CA GLN A 7 6.46 -23.95 -19.58
C GLN A 7 6.63 -22.91 -18.47
N HIS A 8 7.77 -22.90 -17.78
CA HIS A 8 8.08 -21.91 -16.75
C HIS A 8 9.26 -20.97 -17.08
N ASP A 9 9.78 -20.98 -18.31
CA ASP A 9 11.04 -20.27 -18.64
C ASP A 9 11.01 -19.44 -19.94
N ARG A 10 9.86 -18.89 -20.33
CA ARG A 10 9.81 -17.98 -21.49
C ARG A 10 8.84 -16.82 -21.32
N LEU A 11 9.17 -15.86 -20.45
CA LEU A 11 8.92 -14.42 -20.70
C LEU A 11 9.55 -13.50 -19.62
N LEU A 12 10.87 -13.51 -19.44
CA LEU A 12 11.54 -12.43 -18.70
C LEU A 12 12.72 -11.92 -19.51
N THR A 13 12.41 -11.08 -20.49
CA THR A 13 13.39 -10.22 -21.14
C THR A 13 13.86 -9.19 -20.13
N SER A 14 15.13 -9.33 -19.77
CA SER A 14 16.00 -8.40 -19.05
C SER A 14 15.88 -6.97 -19.57
N THR A 15 15.53 -6.04 -18.69
CA THR A 15 15.82 -4.61 -18.86
C THR A 15 16.77 -4.19 -17.75
N SER A 16 17.90 -3.62 -18.15
CA SER A 16 19.03 -3.22 -17.30
C SER A 16 18.65 -2.21 -16.20
N GLY A 17 19.01 -2.51 -14.95
CA GLY A 17 19.05 -1.51 -13.87
C GLY A 17 18.70 -2.05 -12.48
N GLY A 18 19.68 -2.69 -11.81
CA GLY A 18 19.56 -3.17 -10.43
C GLY A 18 18.92 -4.57 -10.31
N LEU A 19 19.49 -5.43 -9.48
CA LEU A 19 18.95 -6.76 -9.14
C LEU A 19 17.63 -6.60 -8.37
N ARG A 20 16.53 -6.28 -9.06
CA ARG A 20 15.18 -6.40 -8.48
C ARG A 20 14.94 -7.88 -8.22
N ALA A 21 14.59 -8.24 -6.98
CA ALA A 21 14.16 -9.60 -6.70
C ALA A 21 12.89 -9.91 -7.50
N SER A 22 12.64 -11.18 -7.82
CA SER A 22 11.48 -11.63 -8.61
C SER A 22 10.12 -11.26 -8.00
N PHE A 23 10.10 -10.75 -6.77
CA PHE A 23 8.92 -10.37 -6.00
C PHE A 23 8.97 -8.90 -5.54
N GLU A 24 9.83 -8.08 -6.14
CA GLU A 24 9.93 -6.64 -5.87
C GLU A 24 9.36 -5.82 -7.02
N LEU A 25 8.51 -4.86 -6.68
CA LEU A 25 7.89 -3.92 -7.61
C LEU A 25 7.90 -2.51 -7.01
N GLU A 26 8.03 -1.50 -7.87
CA GLU A 26 7.93 -0.10 -7.41
C GLU A 26 6.47 0.21 -7.03
N VAL A 27 6.29 1.05 -6.02
CA VAL A 27 4.97 1.25 -5.40
C VAL A 27 3.92 1.81 -6.36
N LYS A 28 4.29 2.70 -7.28
CA LYS A 28 3.39 3.26 -8.29
C LYS A 28 3.05 2.24 -9.37
N ASP A 29 3.98 1.35 -9.71
CA ASP A 29 3.73 0.25 -10.65
C ASP A 29 2.70 -0.78 -10.10
N ALA A 30 2.57 -0.89 -8.77
CA ALA A 30 1.72 -1.88 -8.11
C ALA A 30 0.26 -1.44 -7.83
N GLN A 31 -0.09 -0.15 -8.02
CA GLN A 31 -1.37 0.48 -7.64
C GLN A 31 -2.65 -0.26 -8.10
N ASN A 32 -2.61 -0.83 -9.32
CA ASN A 32 -3.80 -1.41 -9.97
C ASN A 32 -3.78 -2.93 -10.09
N ILE A 33 -2.70 -3.58 -9.63
CA ILE A 33 -2.55 -5.04 -9.72
C ILE A 33 -2.72 -5.73 -8.35
N SER A 34 -2.59 -4.99 -7.24
CA SER A 34 -2.81 -5.52 -5.91
C SER A 34 -4.31 -5.76 -5.66
N ILE A 35 -4.64 -6.85 -4.94
CA ILE A 35 -6.02 -7.16 -4.51
C ILE A 35 -6.67 -5.96 -3.81
N CYS A 36 -5.92 -5.30 -2.93
CA CYS A 36 -6.33 -4.04 -2.32
C CYS A 36 -5.71 -2.87 -3.09
N SER A 37 -6.32 -2.51 -4.21
CA SER A 37 -5.86 -1.40 -5.06
C SER A 37 -5.78 -0.08 -4.29
N TYR A 38 -4.85 0.76 -4.72
CA TYR A 38 -4.52 2.01 -4.03
C TYR A 38 -4.04 3.09 -5.00
N SER A 39 -3.99 4.32 -4.52
CA SER A 39 -3.34 5.45 -5.16
C SER A 39 -2.09 5.87 -4.39
N VAL A 40 -1.12 6.45 -5.10
CA VAL A 40 0.08 7.06 -4.54
C VAL A 40 -0.03 8.57 -4.68
N GLU A 41 -0.07 9.27 -3.55
CA GLU A 41 -0.22 10.72 -3.49
C GLU A 41 0.99 11.36 -2.82
N SER A 42 1.60 12.36 -3.45
CA SER A 42 2.71 13.10 -2.85
C SER A 42 2.26 13.89 -1.62
N ILE A 43 3.07 13.88 -0.56
CA ILE A 43 2.89 14.74 0.60
C ILE A 43 3.63 16.05 0.31
N PRO A 44 2.91 17.19 0.17
CA PRO A 44 3.54 18.45 -0.18
C PRO A 44 4.54 18.87 0.89
N ASP A 45 5.71 19.36 0.45
CA ASP A 45 6.68 20.05 1.29
C ASP A 45 6.48 21.56 1.12
N ILE A 46 5.63 22.14 1.97
CA ILE A 46 5.26 23.56 1.91
C ILE A 46 6.49 24.46 2.18
N ARG A 47 7.45 23.97 2.97
CA ARG A 47 8.66 24.70 3.35
C ARG A 47 9.77 24.55 2.31
N GLY A 48 9.71 23.51 1.48
CA GLY A 48 10.67 23.19 0.42
C GLY A 48 12.02 22.66 0.91
N THR A 49 12.17 22.48 2.22
CA THR A 49 13.43 22.09 2.88
C THR A 49 13.30 20.86 3.74
N ARG A 50 12.19 20.12 3.64
CA ARG A 50 11.95 18.91 4.42
C ARG A 50 12.96 17.82 4.06
N MET A 51 13.43 17.11 5.07
CA MET A 51 14.19 15.88 4.95
C MET A 51 13.50 14.75 5.73
N PRO A 52 13.15 13.62 5.08
CA PRO A 52 13.27 13.34 3.64
C PRO A 52 12.34 14.20 2.76
N LYS A 53 12.79 14.52 1.54
CA LYS A 53 12.05 15.36 0.58
C LYS A 53 10.82 14.65 0.03
N ASP A 54 11.05 13.50 -0.59
CA ASP A 54 10.04 12.74 -1.30
C ASP A 54 9.29 11.82 -0.33
N LEU A 55 8.12 12.27 0.09
CA LEU A 55 7.19 11.45 0.87
C LEU A 55 5.88 11.31 0.12
N VAL A 56 5.30 10.13 0.21
CA VAL A 56 4.02 9.80 -0.43
C VAL A 56 3.10 9.11 0.57
N HIS A 57 1.80 9.29 0.39
CA HIS A 57 0.77 8.45 0.94
C HIS A 57 0.41 7.35 -0.04
N ILE A 58 0.33 6.11 0.45
CA ILE A 58 -0.34 5.02 -0.25
C ILE A 58 -1.77 4.92 0.28
N LYS A 59 -2.75 5.44 -0.46
CA LYS A 59 -4.16 5.49 -0.04
C LYS A 59 -4.96 4.38 -0.69
N CYS A 60 -5.61 3.53 0.11
CA CYS A 60 -6.45 2.46 -0.43
C CYS A 60 -7.64 3.06 -1.19
N ASN A 61 -7.87 2.61 -2.43
CA ASN A 61 -8.98 3.10 -3.26
C ASN A 61 -10.34 2.70 -2.66
N VAL A 62 -10.37 1.53 -2.02
CA VAL A 62 -11.52 1.04 -1.27
C VAL A 62 -11.40 1.58 0.17
N ILE A 63 -11.72 2.88 0.35
CA ILE A 63 -11.70 3.52 1.67
C ILE A 63 -12.85 2.95 2.51
N GLY A 64 -12.50 2.43 3.69
CA GLY A 64 -13.44 2.11 4.77
C GLY A 64 -14.20 0.80 4.57
N SER A 65 -13.75 -0.26 5.25
CA SER A 65 -14.58 -1.39 5.69
C SER A 65 -15.51 -2.02 4.64
N LYS A 66 -15.24 -1.89 3.33
CA LYS A 66 -15.95 -2.70 2.33
C LYS A 66 -15.29 -4.04 2.36
N CYS A 67 -15.67 -4.79 3.39
CA CYS A 67 -15.36 -6.16 3.36
C CYS A 67 -16.23 -6.78 2.28
N LEU A 68 -15.61 -7.27 1.23
CA LEU A 68 -16.30 -7.77 0.07
C LEU A 68 -16.63 -9.23 0.34
N ASN A 69 -17.91 -9.57 0.21
CA ASN A 69 -18.36 -10.96 0.32
C ASN A 69 -17.90 -11.71 -0.94
N ILE A 70 -16.98 -12.66 -0.79
CA ILE A 70 -16.70 -13.64 -1.84
C ILE A 70 -17.50 -14.89 -1.46
N GLY A 71 -18.79 -14.89 -1.78
CA GLY A 71 -19.69 -16.00 -1.45
C GLY A 71 -20.35 -15.90 -0.08
N ASP A 72 -20.93 -17.01 0.38
CA ASP A 72 -21.84 -17.04 1.53
C ASP A 72 -21.13 -16.95 2.91
N GLN A 73 -19.80 -17.09 2.96
CA GLN A 73 -19.06 -17.23 4.23
C GLN A 73 -17.75 -16.43 4.33
N ASP A 74 -17.16 -15.99 3.23
CA ASP A 74 -15.85 -15.33 3.25
C ASP A 74 -15.98 -13.82 3.04
N ILE A 75 -15.57 -13.08 4.08
CA ILE A 75 -15.54 -11.63 4.11
C ILE A 75 -14.07 -11.21 4.15
N TYR A 76 -13.60 -10.49 3.13
CA TYR A 76 -12.24 -9.94 3.14
C TYR A 76 -12.25 -8.43 3.17
N CYS A 77 -11.36 -7.82 3.94
CA CYS A 77 -11.25 -6.38 4.09
C CYS A 77 -9.90 -5.86 3.57
N CYS A 78 -9.92 -4.67 2.99
CA CYS A 78 -8.70 -3.92 2.70
C CYS A 78 -8.43 -2.92 3.82
N ILE A 79 -7.30 -3.07 4.50
CA ILE A 79 -6.93 -2.29 5.68
C ILE A 79 -5.86 -1.28 5.29
N GLN A 80 -6.12 0.00 5.57
CA GLN A 80 -5.15 1.07 5.44
C GLN A 80 -4.12 1.00 6.58
N THR A 81 -2.86 0.73 6.23
CA THR A 81 -1.75 0.78 7.18
C THR A 81 -1.15 2.18 7.23
N TYR A 82 -0.61 2.55 8.39
CA TYR A 82 0.10 3.80 8.57
C TYR A 82 1.28 3.62 9.52
N ARG A 83 2.23 4.54 9.43
CA ARG A 83 3.29 4.73 10.43
C ARG A 83 3.48 6.22 10.68
N TYR A 84 4.13 6.56 11.79
CA TYR A 84 4.66 7.89 11.98
C TYR A 84 6.12 7.92 11.51
N VAL A 85 6.52 9.00 10.86
CA VAL A 85 7.92 9.30 10.54
C VAL A 85 8.27 10.68 11.08
N GLU A 86 9.49 10.79 11.55
CA GLU A 86 10.09 12.06 11.91
C GLU A 86 10.70 12.67 10.65
N VAL A 87 10.46 13.97 10.47
CA VAL A 87 11.07 14.76 9.41
C VAL A 87 11.71 15.99 10.03
N SER A 88 12.77 16.48 9.39
CA SER A 88 13.49 17.69 9.81
C SER A 88 13.50 18.73 8.70
N TYR A 89 13.62 20.00 9.07
CA TYR A 89 13.70 21.12 8.16
C TYR A 89 15.06 21.82 8.27
N SER A 90 15.42 22.62 7.26
CA SER A 90 16.73 23.30 7.21
C SER A 90 16.95 24.33 8.32
N ASP A 91 15.88 24.80 8.95
CA ASP A 91 15.93 25.73 10.07
C ASP A 91 16.10 25.04 11.44
N GLY A 92 16.23 23.71 11.45
CA GLY A 92 16.46 22.91 12.64
C GLY A 92 15.19 22.43 13.33
N GLU A 93 14.00 22.81 12.83
CA GLU A 93 12.74 22.27 13.34
C GLU A 93 12.51 20.83 12.87
N GLY A 94 11.81 20.05 13.69
CA GLY A 94 11.38 18.70 13.36
C GLY A 94 9.92 18.49 13.68
N GLU A 95 9.25 17.64 12.90
CA GLU A 95 7.86 17.27 13.12
C GLU A 95 7.67 15.76 12.93
N ARG A 96 6.57 15.24 13.49
CA ARG A 96 6.19 13.84 13.36
C ARG A 96 4.97 13.72 12.45
N LEU A 97 5.17 13.24 11.23
CA LEU A 97 4.13 13.08 10.23
C LEU A 97 3.55 11.67 10.24
N LYS A 98 2.22 11.56 10.17
CA LYS A 98 1.54 10.28 9.89
C LYS A 98 1.60 10.03 8.38
N ILE A 99 2.12 8.87 7.97
CA ILE A 99 2.17 8.44 6.58
C ILE A 99 1.42 7.12 6.40
N TYR A 100 0.54 7.09 5.42
CA TYR A 100 -0.09 5.87 4.92
C TYR A 100 0.90 5.04 4.11
N THR A 101 1.17 3.82 4.56
CA THR A 101 2.29 2.97 4.10
C THR A 101 1.87 1.83 3.18
N GLY A 102 0.58 1.59 3.00
CA GLY A 102 0.11 0.48 2.18
C GLY A 102 -1.27 -0.01 2.55
N CYS A 103 -1.77 -0.93 1.74
CA CYS A 103 -3.05 -1.59 1.89
C CYS A 103 -2.82 -3.08 2.06
N VAL A 104 -3.40 -3.65 3.11
CA VAL A 104 -3.27 -5.09 3.42
C VAL A 104 -4.62 -5.76 3.26
N PHE A 105 -4.60 -6.94 2.63
CA PHE A 105 -5.73 -7.85 2.57
C PHE A 105 -5.81 -8.63 3.88
N ALA A 106 -6.95 -8.58 4.56
CA ALA A 106 -7.22 -9.36 5.76
C ALA A 106 -8.52 -10.14 5.60
N LEU A 107 -8.47 -11.45 5.88
CA LEU A 107 -9.66 -12.26 6.05
C LEU A 107 -10.30 -11.88 7.39
N GLN A 108 -11.59 -11.57 7.38
CA GLN A 108 -12.32 -11.36 8.61
C GLN A 108 -12.64 -12.74 9.20
N ASP A 109 -11.71 -13.28 9.99
CA ASP A 109 -12.02 -14.40 10.88
C ASP A 109 -13.11 -13.91 11.85
N LEU A 110 -14.32 -14.43 11.70
CA LEU A 110 -15.50 -14.16 12.53
C LEU A 110 -15.28 -14.36 14.06
N ASN A 111 -14.08 -14.80 14.48
CA ASN A 111 -13.75 -15.17 15.85
C ASN A 111 -12.79 -14.23 16.57
N ASN A 112 -12.08 -13.33 15.90
CA ASN A 112 -11.11 -12.44 16.56
C ASN A 112 -11.51 -10.98 16.37
N GLY A 113 -12.10 -10.41 17.42
CA GLY A 113 -12.71 -9.07 17.52
C GLY A 113 -11.77 -7.87 17.28
N LEU A 114 -11.03 -7.86 16.18
CA LEU A 114 -10.51 -6.63 15.57
C LEU A 114 -11.69 -5.83 15.06
N SER A 115 -12.32 -5.08 15.96
CA SER A 115 -13.23 -4.01 15.60
C SER A 115 -12.40 -2.96 14.87
N LEU A 116 -12.36 -3.04 13.55
CA LEU A 116 -11.69 -2.07 12.70
C LEU A 116 -12.39 -0.72 12.94
N VAL A 117 -11.78 0.11 13.79
CA VAL A 117 -12.28 1.47 14.05
C VAL A 117 -12.35 2.18 12.70
N GLN A 118 -13.57 2.45 12.25
CA GLN A 118 -13.84 3.22 11.05
C GLN A 118 -13.23 4.61 11.24
N SER A 119 -12.13 4.87 10.55
CA SER A 119 -11.62 6.23 10.38
C SER A 119 -12.60 6.94 9.45
N ASN A 120 -13.62 7.58 10.02
CA ASN A 120 -14.43 8.54 9.29
C ASN A 120 -13.49 9.57 8.66
N ASN A 121 -13.50 9.64 7.33
CA ASN A 121 -12.67 10.55 6.57
C ASN A 121 -13.16 11.99 6.83
N PRO A 122 -12.33 12.92 7.32
CA PRO A 122 -12.77 14.29 7.63
C PRO A 122 -12.81 15.23 6.40
N TYR A 123 -12.89 14.69 5.18
CA TYR A 123 -13.03 15.48 3.97
C TYR A 123 -14.23 14.98 3.16
N ASN A 124 -15.41 15.43 3.58
CA ASN A 124 -16.61 15.67 2.77
C ASN A 124 -17.56 16.50 3.64
N ASP A 125 -17.28 17.80 3.72
CA ASP A 125 -18.27 18.87 3.85
C ASP A 125 -18.24 19.69 2.56
#